data_AF-A0A935S9L6-F1
#
_entry.id   AF-A0A935S9L6-F1
#
_cell.length_a   1.000
_cell.length_b   1.000
_cell.length_c   1.000
_cell.angle_alpha   90.00
_cell.angle_beta   90.00
_cell.angle_gamma   90.00
#
_symmetry.space_group_name_H-M   'P 1'
#
loop_
_entity.id
_entity.type
_entity.pdbx_description
1 polymer ?
#
loop_
_entity_poly.entity_id
_entity_poly.type
_entity_poly.pdbx_seq_one_letter_code
_entity_poly.pdbx_strand_id
1 'polypeptide(L)'
;MLKQLKLKEKGFQLQDIKTEPITKVQLEEMHELAGTYEALFSRVALKYKALAVKPTKETEYKKLILEEYTFLRRPVIVSGKNIFIGNKKGTIVEAEKALS
;
A
#
# COMPACT_ATOMS: atom_id res chain seq x y z
N MET A 1 -4.31 -8.18 9.72
CA MET A 1 -2.91 -7.69 9.72
C MET A 1 -2.61 -6.66 10.81
N LEU A 2 -2.98 -5.36 10.67
CA LEU A 2 -2.49 -4.31 11.60
C LEU A 2 -2.77 -4.58 13.10
N LYS A 3 -4.01 -4.99 13.44
CA LYS A 3 -4.39 -5.36 14.81
C LYS A 3 -3.75 -6.68 15.27
N GLN A 4 -3.57 -7.63 14.36
CA GLN A 4 -2.97 -8.94 14.64
C GLN A 4 -1.48 -8.80 14.97
N LEU A 5 -0.78 -7.92 14.24
CA LEU A 5 0.65 -7.66 14.39
C LEU A 5 0.98 -6.69 15.54
N LYS A 6 -0.03 -6.15 16.24
CA LYS A 6 0.15 -5.19 17.35
C LYS A 6 1.12 -4.04 17.00
N LEU A 7 1.03 -3.53 15.77
CA LEU A 7 2.05 -2.60 15.24
C LEU A 7 2.17 -1.30 16.05
N LYS A 8 1.06 -0.81 16.63
CA LYS A 8 1.09 0.32 17.57
C LYS A 8 1.96 0.05 18.79
N GLU A 9 1.88 -1.16 19.37
CA GLU A 9 2.67 -1.56 20.53
C GLU A 9 4.15 -1.74 20.15
N LYS A 10 4.43 -2.08 18.87
CA LYS A 10 5.78 -2.16 18.30
C LYS A 10 6.35 -0.79 17.85
N GLY A 11 5.67 0.31 18.14
CA GLY A 11 6.15 1.68 17.83
C GLY A 11 5.95 2.14 16.38
N PHE A 12 5.18 1.42 15.57
CA PHE A 12 4.88 1.86 14.20
C PHE A 12 3.92 3.05 14.19
N GLN A 13 4.21 4.01 13.32
CA GLN A 13 3.30 5.12 13.01
C GLN A 13 2.21 4.63 12.06
N LEU A 14 0.95 4.86 12.43
CA LEU A 14 -0.20 4.55 11.57
C LEU A 14 -0.69 5.82 10.90
N GLN A 15 -0.63 5.83 9.58
CA GLN A 15 -1.20 6.88 8.75
C GLN A 15 -2.56 6.44 8.21
N ASP A 16 -3.60 7.23 8.47
CA ASP A 16 -4.89 7.07 7.80
C ASP A 16 -4.94 7.90 6.53
N ILE A 17 -4.72 7.25 5.38
CA ILE A 17 -4.68 7.91 4.08
C ILE A 17 -6.02 8.52 3.64
N LYS A 18 -7.12 8.29 4.38
CA LYS A 18 -8.39 8.98 4.16
C LYS A 18 -8.37 10.42 4.68
N THR A 19 -7.65 10.66 5.77
CA THR A 19 -7.54 11.97 6.43
C THR A 19 -6.22 12.65 6.14
N GLU A 20 -5.14 11.87 6.06
CA GLU A 20 -3.79 12.32 5.78
C GLU A 20 -3.28 11.64 4.49
N PRO A 21 -3.53 12.24 3.31
CA PRO A 21 -3.23 11.61 2.03
C PRO A 21 -1.73 11.28 1.92
N ILE A 22 -1.45 10.22 1.16
CA ILE A 22 -0.06 9.82 0.89
C ILE A 22 0.67 10.90 0.08
N THR A 23 1.89 11.21 0.49
CA THR A 23 2.74 12.13 -0.27
C THR A 23 3.40 11.43 -1.45
N LYS A 24 3.78 12.21 -2.47
CA LYS A 24 4.53 11.68 -3.62
C LYS A 24 5.83 10.98 -3.18
N VAL A 25 6.54 11.56 -2.21
CA VAL A 25 7.79 11.01 -1.67
C VAL A 25 7.54 9.64 -1.04
N GLN A 26 6.55 9.51 -0.18
CA GLN A 26 6.18 8.22 0.41
C GLN A 26 5.82 7.17 -0.63
N LEU A 27 5.08 7.56 -1.67
CA LEU A 27 4.71 6.64 -2.75
C LEU A 27 5.94 6.20 -3.57
N GLU A 28 6.93 7.08 -3.75
CA GLU A 28 8.20 6.76 -4.41
C GLU A 28 9.04 5.79 -3.56
N GLU A 29 9.13 6.01 -2.25
CA GLU A 29 9.81 5.07 -1.33
C GLU A 29 9.14 3.69 -1.35
N MET A 30 7.81 3.64 -1.34
CA MET A 30 7.07 2.38 -1.44
C MET A 30 7.31 1.68 -2.77
N HIS A 31 7.45 2.43 -3.86
CA HIS A 31 7.76 1.90 -5.18
C HIS A 31 9.16 1.29 -5.23
N GLU A 32 10.17 1.93 -4.64
CA GLU A 32 11.53 1.38 -4.57
C GLU A 32 11.56 0.02 -3.86
N LEU A 33 10.71 -0.17 -2.83
CA LEU A 33 10.61 -1.43 -2.11
C LEU A 33 9.71 -2.47 -2.80
N ALA A 34 8.62 -2.04 -3.44
CA ALA A 34 7.64 -2.92 -4.09
C ALA A 34 8.03 -3.31 -5.52
N GLY A 35 8.94 -2.56 -6.14
CA GLY A 35 9.39 -2.71 -7.53
C GLY A 35 8.49 -2.04 -8.56
N THR A 36 7.17 -1.99 -8.35
CA THR A 36 6.20 -1.36 -9.29
C THR A 36 5.05 -0.66 -8.56
N TYR A 37 4.49 0.38 -9.18
CA TYR A 37 3.26 1.03 -8.71
C TYR A 37 2.06 0.10 -8.88
N GLU A 38 2.07 -0.78 -9.88
CA GLU A 38 1.05 -1.81 -10.03
C GLU A 38 0.94 -2.72 -8.79
N ALA A 39 2.07 -3.09 -8.18
CA ALA A 39 2.09 -3.93 -6.97
C ALA A 39 1.38 -3.25 -5.79
N LEU A 40 1.46 -1.92 -5.74
CA LEU A 40 0.79 -1.06 -4.75
C LEU A 40 -0.67 -0.75 -5.11
N PHE A 41 -1.10 -1.08 -6.33
CA PHE A 41 -2.40 -0.67 -6.85
C PHE A 41 -3.54 -1.65 -6.52
N SER A 42 -4.69 -1.08 -6.14
CA SER A 42 -5.91 -1.79 -5.78
C SER A 42 -6.89 -1.84 -6.94
N ARG A 43 -6.94 -2.99 -7.62
CA ARG A 43 -7.94 -3.29 -8.66
C ARG A 43 -9.34 -3.63 -8.12
N VAL A 44 -9.49 -3.71 -6.79
CA VAL A 44 -10.77 -4.08 -6.15
C VAL A 44 -11.63 -2.85 -5.88
N ALA A 45 -11.05 -1.64 -5.90
CA ALA A 45 -11.76 -0.40 -5.64
C ALA A 45 -12.96 -0.22 -6.58
N LEU A 46 -14.10 0.24 -6.06
CA LEU A 46 -15.29 0.52 -6.87
C LEU A 46 -14.98 1.55 -7.97
N LYS A 47 -14.17 2.56 -7.64
CA LYS A 47 -13.67 3.55 -8.61
C LYS A 47 -12.88 2.91 -9.75
N TYR A 48 -12.09 1.87 -9.48
CA TYR A 48 -11.38 1.13 -10.53
C TYR A 48 -12.35 0.44 -11.50
N LYS A 49 -13.42 -0.17 -10.97
CA LYS A 49 -14.44 -0.81 -11.80
C LYS A 49 -15.14 0.20 -12.70
N ALA A 50 -15.42 1.41 -12.19
CA ALA A 50 -16.06 2.49 -12.91
C ALA A 50 -15.16 3.22 -13.94
N LEU A 51 -13.84 3.01 -13.92
CA LEU A 51 -12.94 3.58 -14.93
C LEU A 51 -13.28 3.04 -16.32
N ALA A 52 -13.53 3.96 -17.26
CA ALA A 52 -13.73 3.64 -18.68
C ALA A 52 -12.46 3.04 -19.32
N VAL A 53 -11.28 3.55 -18.94
CA VAL A 53 -9.97 3.08 -19.40
C VAL A 53 -9.19 2.53 -18.21
N LYS A 54 -8.63 1.33 -18.35
CA LYS A 54 -7.78 0.75 -17.31
C LYS A 54 -6.34 1.23 -17.50
N PRO A 55 -5.64 1.61 -16.41
CA PRO A 55 -4.22 1.93 -16.47
C PRO A 55 -3.42 0.72 -16.99
N THR A 56 -2.46 0.99 -17.86
CA THR A 56 -1.55 -0.02 -18.43
C THR A 56 -0.09 0.30 -18.19
N LYS A 57 0.22 1.57 -17.86
CA LYS A 57 1.57 2.06 -17.60
C LYS A 57 1.77 2.36 -16.12
N GLU A 58 3.02 2.19 -15.66
CA GLU A 58 3.45 2.52 -14.30
C GLU A 58 3.13 3.97 -13.89
N THR A 59 3.26 4.90 -14.83
CA THR A 59 2.95 6.32 -14.60
C THR A 59 1.46 6.57 -14.37
N GLU A 60 0.58 5.77 -15.00
CA GLU A 60 -0.87 5.85 -14.80
C GLU A 60 -1.26 5.32 -13.43
N TYR A 61 -0.67 4.20 -13.00
CA TYR A 61 -0.88 3.67 -11.64
C TYR A 61 -0.44 4.68 -10.58
N LYS A 62 0.75 5.27 -10.73
CA LYS A 62 1.25 6.32 -9.82
C LYS A 62 0.27 7.48 -9.73
N LYS A 63 -0.18 7.99 -10.88
CA LYS A 63 -1.10 9.12 -10.95
C LYS A 63 -2.41 8.81 -10.23
N LEU A 64 -3.03 7.66 -10.53
CA LEU A 64 -4.29 7.25 -9.89
C LEU A 64 -4.15 7.10 -8.37
N ILE A 65 -3.04 6.53 -7.88
CA ILE A 65 -2.81 6.39 -6.43
C ILE A 65 -2.73 7.76 -5.75
N LEU A 66 -2.07 8.74 -6.37
CA LEU A 66 -1.94 10.10 -5.83
C LEU A 66 -3.25 10.90 -5.93
N GLU A 67 -4.01 10.70 -6.99
CA GLU A 67 -5.31 11.36 -7.17
C GLU A 67 -6.35 10.84 -6.18
N GLU A 68 -6.31 9.54 -5.87
CA GLU A 68 -7.36 8.91 -5.11
C GLU A 68 -6.84 7.72 -4.28
N TYR A 69 -6.81 7.93 -2.96
CA TYR A 69 -6.27 6.98 -1.99
C TYR A 69 -6.91 5.60 -2.04
N THR A 70 -8.15 5.46 -2.54
CA THR A 70 -8.81 4.15 -2.66
C THR A 70 -8.10 3.21 -3.63
N PHE A 71 -7.29 3.74 -4.54
CA PHE A 71 -6.46 2.98 -5.46
C PHE A 71 -5.18 2.43 -4.82
N LEU A 72 -4.80 2.84 -3.62
CA LEU A 72 -3.71 2.20 -2.89
C LEU A 72 -4.21 0.91 -2.22
N ARG A 73 -3.47 -0.19 -2.38
CA ARG A 73 -3.69 -1.43 -1.63
C ARG A 73 -3.51 -1.17 -0.15
N ARG A 74 -4.38 -1.74 0.66
CA ARG A 74 -4.37 -1.55 2.11
C ARG A 74 -4.57 -2.88 2.82
N PRO A 75 -3.94 -3.08 3.99
CA PRO A 75 -2.92 -2.22 4.61
C PRO A 75 -1.58 -2.27 3.87
N VAL A 76 -0.72 -1.26 4.04
CA VAL A 76 0.71 -1.35 3.67
C VAL A 76 1.56 -1.11 4.91
N ILE A 77 2.60 -1.90 5.07
CA ILE A 77 3.56 -1.78 6.16
C ILE A 77 4.94 -1.67 5.55
N VAL A 78 5.68 -0.64 5.94
CA VAL A 78 7.08 -0.44 5.56
C VAL A 78 7.92 -0.59 6.82
N SER A 79 8.94 -1.44 6.77
CA SER A 79 9.88 -1.66 7.87
C SER A 79 11.29 -1.80 7.33
N GLY A 80 12.06 -0.72 7.41
CA GLY A 80 13.41 -0.64 6.84
C GLY A 80 13.39 -0.90 5.32
N LYS A 81 13.95 -2.04 4.90
CA LYS A 81 14.02 -2.48 3.50
C LYS A 81 12.89 -3.43 3.09
N ASN A 82 11.94 -3.71 3.98
CA ASN A 82 10.84 -4.62 3.73
C ASN A 82 9.53 -3.86 3.56
N ILE A 83 8.72 -4.28 2.59
CA ILE A 83 7.36 -3.79 2.39
C ILE A 83 6.38 -4.95 2.35
N PHE A 84 5.26 -4.80 3.07
CA PHE A 84 4.19 -5.78 3.12
C PHE A 84 2.88 -5.14 2.67
N ILE A 85 2.31 -5.64 1.57
CA ILE A 85 1.17 -5.02 0.89
C ILE A 85 -0.05 -5.93 0.93
N GLY A 86 -1.12 -5.46 1.56
CA GLY A 86 -2.40 -6.13 1.67
C GLY A 86 -2.48 -7.13 2.83
N ASN A 87 -3.63 -7.79 2.95
CA ASN A 87 -3.95 -8.71 4.06
C ASN A 87 -4.01 -10.18 3.61
N LYS A 88 -3.18 -10.58 2.62
CA LYS A 88 -3.09 -11.98 2.21
C LYS A 88 -2.42 -12.81 3.31
N LYS A 89 -2.83 -14.07 3.47
CA LYS A 89 -2.27 -14.98 4.49
C LYS A 89 -0.73 -15.05 4.42
N GLY A 90 -0.15 -15.21 3.23
CA GLY A 90 1.31 -15.23 3.05
C GLY A 90 1.98 -13.94 3.54
N THR A 91 1.48 -12.78 3.12
CA THR A 91 2.00 -11.47 3.52
C THR A 91 1.92 -11.23 5.03
N ILE A 92 0.86 -11.72 5.70
CA ILE A 92 0.75 -11.64 7.16
C ILE A 92 1.85 -12.47 7.83
N VAL A 93 2.06 -13.71 7.38
CA VAL A 93 3.10 -14.60 7.94
C VAL A 93 4.50 -14.02 7.72
N GLU A 94 4.77 -13.47 6.54
CA GLU A 94 6.06 -12.81 6.26
C GLU A 94 6.27 -11.58 7.13
N ALA A 95 5.22 -10.77 7.31
CA ALA A 95 5.27 -9.62 8.21
C ALA A 95 5.45 -10.05 9.67
N GLU A 96 4.78 -11.12 10.12
CA GLU A 96 4.96 -11.68 11.46
C GLU A 96 6.42 -12.10 11.69
N LYS A 97 7.03 -12.80 10.73
CA LYS A 97 8.44 -13.23 10.83
C LYS A 97 9.42 -12.06 10.82
N ALA A 98 9.21 -11.08 9.95
CA ALA A 98 10.12 -9.95 9.83
C ALA A 98 9.99 -8.92 10.96
N LEU A 99 8.85 -8.91 11.67
CA LEU A 99 8.55 -7.98 12.74
C LEU A 99 8.57 -8.63 14.13
N SER A 100 8.79 -9.93 14.24
CA SER A 100 9.00 -10.64 15.51
C SER A 100 10.33 -10.26 16.13
#